data_AF-A0A813F666-F1
#
_entry.id   AF-A0A813F666-F1
#
_cell.length_a   1.000
_cell.length_b   1.000
_cell.length_c   1.000
_cell.angle_alpha   90.00
_cell.angle_beta   90.00
_cell.angle_gamma   90.00
#
_symmetry.space_group_name_H-M   'P 1'
#
loop_
_entity.id
_entity.type
_entity.pdbx_description
1 polymer ?
#
loop_
_entity_poly.entity_id
_entity_poly.type
_entity_poly.pdbx_seq_one_letter_code
_entity_poly.pdbx_strand_id
1 'polypeptide(L)'
;DLLSIFYEVDFWHRWAPSFGHLGLQSAGLLGQKGPLRLVYWLEASLPWPFQHRACRFAVEAVDCMSAGEQPQQIVILLDSQEAPSICPELLEAERTPEWQGVLAEVLDSGFILTPPEVGGTSGTKVQVLLNLDPKMIVPDWLVKYSAMNLCLLIFLQYRAAVQLARTQEFLERSCNPKHPFYSHIRKRMADSLPSQLEQAPAVRPEGSSSQQRSSSSP
;
A
#
# COMPACT_ATOMS: atom_id res chain seq x y z
N ASP A 1 2.78 9.23 6.81
CA ASP A 1 2.82 9.29 5.33
C ASP A 1 3.04 7.94 4.66
N LEU A 2 4.16 7.25 4.87
CA LEU A 2 4.44 5.97 4.17
C LEU A 2 3.37 4.89 4.38
N LEU A 3 2.93 4.66 5.62
CA LEU A 3 1.84 3.73 5.91
C LEU A 3 0.54 4.09 5.20
N SER A 4 0.22 5.38 5.13
CA SER A 4 -0.98 5.87 4.43
C SER A 4 -0.89 5.63 2.93
N ILE A 5 0.30 5.83 2.34
CA ILE A 5 0.55 5.53 0.91
C ILE A 5 0.39 4.03 0.66
N PHE A 6 0.91 3.17 1.52
CA PHE A 6 0.73 1.72 1.38
C PHE A 6 -0.72 1.29 1.58
N TYR A 7 -1.45 1.95 2.47
CA TYR A 7 -2.87 1.65 2.68
C TYR A 7 -3.74 1.99 1.46
N GLU A 8 -3.48 3.14 0.82
CA GLU A 8 -4.26 3.64 -0.31
C GLU A 8 -3.83 2.99 -1.63
N VAL A 9 -3.99 1.66 -1.69
CA VAL A 9 -3.63 0.81 -2.82
C VAL A 9 -4.26 1.27 -4.15
N ASP A 10 -5.48 1.82 -4.10
CA ASP A 10 -6.17 2.34 -5.28
C ASP A 10 -5.41 3.50 -5.94
N PHE A 11 -4.56 4.23 -5.20
CA PHE A 11 -3.75 5.32 -5.76
C PHE A 11 -2.41 4.86 -6.32
N TRP A 12 -2.03 3.59 -6.17
CA TRP A 12 -0.70 3.11 -6.58
C TRP A 12 -0.45 3.31 -8.07
N HIS A 13 -1.45 3.12 -8.92
CA HIS A 13 -1.32 3.37 -10.37
C HIS A 13 -0.95 4.83 -10.72
N ARG A 14 -1.18 5.79 -9.81
CA ARG A 14 -0.88 7.22 -10.05
C ARG A 14 0.59 7.58 -9.82
N TRP A 15 1.32 6.78 -9.05
CA TRP A 15 2.72 7.07 -8.69
C TRP A 15 3.68 5.92 -8.94
N ALA A 16 3.18 4.67 -9.00
CA ALA A 16 4.00 3.52 -9.31
C ALA A 16 4.60 3.70 -10.71
N PRO A 17 5.92 3.55 -10.85
CA PRO A 17 6.57 3.76 -12.13
C PRO A 17 6.20 2.65 -13.12
N SER A 18 6.14 3.05 -14.39
CA SER A 18 6.05 2.13 -15.52
C SER A 18 7.17 2.43 -16.51
N PHE A 19 7.80 1.40 -17.05
CA PHE A 19 8.86 1.53 -18.05
C PHE A 19 8.78 0.40 -19.09
N GLY A 20 8.73 0.75 -20.38
CA GLY A 20 8.72 -0.19 -21.50
C GLY A 20 7.77 -1.39 -21.33
N HIS A 21 6.51 -1.10 -21.02
CA HIS A 21 5.43 -2.07 -20.75
C HIS A 21 5.59 -2.89 -19.45
N LEU A 22 6.66 -2.74 -18.69
CA LEU A 22 6.75 -3.21 -17.31
C LEU A 22 6.15 -2.15 -16.37
N GLY A 23 5.14 -2.50 -15.58
CA GLY A 23 4.58 -1.54 -14.62
C GLY A 23 3.26 -1.99 -14.03
N LEU A 24 2.79 -1.22 -13.04
CA LEU A 24 1.49 -1.43 -12.44
C LEU A 24 0.38 -0.91 -13.37
N GLN A 25 -0.58 -1.77 -13.70
CA GLN A 25 -1.75 -1.42 -14.52
C GLN A 25 -2.92 -0.99 -13.64
N SER A 26 -3.22 -1.81 -12.63
CA SER A 26 -4.28 -1.55 -11.67
C SER A 26 -3.89 -2.12 -10.30
N ALA A 27 -4.46 -1.54 -9.26
CA ALA A 27 -4.34 -2.06 -7.92
C ALA A 27 -5.60 -1.68 -7.13
N GLY A 28 -6.00 -2.51 -6.18
CA GLY A 28 -7.18 -2.24 -5.39
C GLY A 28 -7.30 -3.08 -4.13
N LEU A 29 -8.24 -2.67 -3.27
CA LEU A 29 -8.62 -3.40 -2.07
C LEU A 29 -9.72 -4.42 -2.41
N LEU A 30 -9.46 -5.70 -2.13
CA LEU A 30 -10.44 -6.79 -2.30
C LEU A 30 -11.22 -7.06 -1.03
N GLY A 31 -10.60 -6.91 0.14
CA GLY A 31 -11.24 -7.26 1.40
C GLY A 31 -10.49 -6.71 2.61
N GLN A 32 -11.17 -6.67 3.75
CA GLN A 32 -10.64 -6.11 4.99
C GLN A 32 -11.21 -6.83 6.21
N LYS A 33 -10.35 -7.13 7.19
CA LYS A 33 -10.72 -7.67 8.50
C LYS A 33 -10.06 -6.84 9.60
N GLY A 34 -10.66 -5.70 9.91
CA GLY A 34 -10.09 -4.71 10.84
C GLY A 34 -9.13 -3.72 10.16
N PRO A 35 -8.57 -2.76 10.90
CA PRO A 35 -7.87 -1.62 10.30
C PRO A 35 -6.54 -1.99 9.62
N LEU A 36 -5.87 -3.05 10.07
CA LEU A 36 -4.49 -3.39 9.67
C LEU A 36 -4.38 -4.71 8.89
N ARG A 37 -5.49 -5.41 8.67
CA ARG A 37 -5.51 -6.69 7.96
C ARG A 37 -6.41 -6.59 6.74
N LEU A 38 -5.79 -6.64 5.57
CA LEU A 38 -6.36 -6.26 4.26
C LEU A 38 -6.05 -7.35 3.24
N VAL A 39 -6.74 -7.34 2.11
CA VAL A 39 -6.40 -8.13 0.93
C VAL A 39 -6.32 -7.20 -0.25
N TYR A 40 -5.18 -7.21 -0.94
CA TYR A 40 -4.96 -6.40 -2.12
C TYR A 40 -5.01 -7.23 -3.40
N TRP A 41 -5.42 -6.57 -4.47
CA TRP A 41 -5.26 -6.99 -5.87
C TRP A 41 -4.27 -6.08 -6.53
N LEU A 42 -3.35 -6.64 -7.32
CA LEU A 42 -2.49 -5.87 -8.21
C LEU A 42 -2.37 -6.54 -9.55
N GLU A 43 -2.41 -5.75 -10.62
CA GLU A 43 -2.12 -6.19 -11.98
C GLU A 43 -0.85 -5.50 -12.47
N ALA A 44 0.12 -6.29 -12.87
CA ALA A 44 1.36 -5.83 -13.46
C ALA A 44 1.45 -6.25 -14.92
N SER A 45 1.76 -5.28 -15.79
CA SER A 45 2.15 -5.56 -17.16
C SER A 45 3.61 -5.98 -17.21
N LEU A 46 3.92 -6.90 -18.12
CA LEU A 46 5.28 -7.34 -18.43
C LEU A 46 5.56 -7.02 -19.91
N PRO A 47 6.84 -6.83 -20.29
CA PRO A 47 7.21 -6.65 -21.69
C PRO A 47 6.83 -7.86 -22.54
N TRP A 48 6.47 -7.63 -23.81
CA TRP A 48 6.26 -8.72 -24.77
C TRP A 48 7.52 -9.60 -24.88
N PRO A 49 7.40 -10.94 -24.95
CA PRO A 49 6.20 -11.75 -25.17
C PRO A 49 5.50 -12.25 -23.89
N PHE A 50 5.81 -11.70 -22.71
CA PHE A 50 5.23 -12.22 -21.47
C PHE A 50 3.78 -11.78 -21.29
N GLN A 51 2.96 -12.69 -20.80
CA GLN A 51 1.60 -12.38 -20.35
C GLN A 51 1.65 -11.51 -19.09
N HIS A 52 0.60 -10.73 -18.85
CA HIS A 52 0.46 -9.95 -17.63
C HIS A 52 0.37 -10.85 -16.40
N ARG A 53 0.71 -10.27 -15.24
CA ARG A 53 0.63 -10.93 -13.94
C ARG A 53 -0.36 -10.21 -13.06
N ALA A 54 -1.02 -10.95 -12.20
CA ALA A 54 -1.74 -10.34 -11.10
C ALA A 54 -1.49 -11.10 -9.81
N CYS A 55 -1.55 -10.38 -8.70
CA CYS A 55 -1.32 -10.94 -7.37
C CYS A 55 -2.53 -10.63 -6.50
N ARG A 56 -2.90 -11.58 -5.66
CA ARG A 56 -3.85 -11.41 -4.56
C ARG A 56 -3.13 -11.79 -3.29
N PHE A 57 -2.97 -10.86 -2.36
CA PHE A 57 -2.28 -11.16 -1.12
C PHE A 57 -2.89 -10.46 0.07
N ALA A 58 -2.83 -11.14 1.20
CA ALA A 58 -3.08 -10.56 2.50
C ALA A 58 -1.98 -9.55 2.81
N VAL A 59 -2.38 -8.47 3.45
CA VAL A 59 -1.49 -7.49 4.07
C VAL A 59 -1.86 -7.43 5.53
N GLU A 60 -0.89 -7.68 6.41
CA GLU A 60 -1.06 -7.55 7.85
C GLU A 60 0.03 -6.62 8.40
N ALA A 61 -0.39 -5.45 8.89
CA ALA A 61 0.50 -4.55 9.59
C ALA A 61 0.51 -4.88 11.10
N VAL A 62 1.67 -5.24 11.60
CA VAL A 62 1.98 -5.48 13.01
C VAL A 62 2.69 -4.25 13.56
N ASP A 63 2.06 -3.61 14.52
CA ASP A 63 2.61 -2.46 15.24
C ASP A 63 3.45 -2.97 16.42
N CYS A 64 4.78 -2.84 16.30
CA CYS A 64 5.74 -3.15 17.35
C CYS A 64 6.34 -1.88 17.97
N MET A 65 5.54 -0.82 18.16
CA MET A 65 6.01 0.48 18.66
C MET A 65 5.92 0.62 20.19
N SER A 66 5.53 -0.42 20.93
CA SER A 66 5.34 -0.33 22.37
C SER A 66 6.69 -0.23 23.10
N ALA A 67 6.71 0.36 24.30
CA ALA A 67 7.95 0.62 25.05
C ALA A 67 8.76 -0.66 25.42
N GLY A 68 8.11 -1.82 25.46
CA GLY A 68 8.76 -3.11 25.74
C GLY A 68 9.28 -3.85 24.51
N GLU A 69 9.00 -3.37 23.30
CA GLU A 69 9.37 -4.02 22.05
C GLU A 69 10.70 -3.45 21.54
N GLN A 70 11.69 -4.31 21.31
CA GLN A 70 12.96 -3.90 20.69
C GLN A 70 13.31 -4.85 19.54
N PRO A 71 13.53 -4.32 18.32
CA PRO A 71 13.45 -2.91 17.93
C PRO A 71 11.99 -2.39 17.82
N GLN A 72 11.79 -1.10 18.11
CA GLN A 72 10.50 -0.45 17.89
C GLN A 72 10.28 -0.17 16.40
N GLN A 73 9.32 -0.86 15.79
CA GLN A 73 9.13 -0.83 14.34
C GLN A 73 7.70 -1.18 13.96
N ILE A 74 7.37 -0.94 12.70
CA ILE A 74 6.12 -1.40 12.11
C ILE A 74 6.48 -2.43 11.04
N VAL A 75 5.94 -3.63 11.17
CA VAL A 75 6.17 -4.73 10.23
C VAL A 75 4.92 -4.90 9.40
N ILE A 76 5.05 -4.92 8.07
CA ILE A 76 3.94 -5.16 7.15
C ILE A 76 4.23 -6.49 6.48
N LEU A 77 3.43 -7.51 6.78
CA LEU A 77 3.54 -8.84 6.23
C LEU A 77 2.66 -8.96 5.00
N LEU A 78 3.17 -9.64 3.98
CA LEU A 78 2.51 -9.85 2.69
C LEU A 78 2.54 -11.35 2.36
N ASP A 79 1.38 -11.95 2.17
CA ASP A 79 1.30 -13.36 1.79
C ASP A 79 0.02 -13.68 1.00
N SER A 80 0.19 -14.34 -0.14
CA SER A 80 -0.91 -14.79 -1.00
C SER A 80 -1.68 -15.94 -0.38
N GLN A 81 -1.01 -16.80 0.40
CA GLN A 81 -1.64 -17.97 1.02
C GLN A 81 -2.62 -17.57 2.14
N GLU A 82 -2.37 -16.43 2.77
CA GLU A 82 -3.24 -15.90 3.83
C GLU A 82 -4.44 -15.10 3.29
N ALA A 83 -4.46 -14.72 2.01
CA ALA A 83 -5.56 -13.91 1.45
C ALA A 83 -6.95 -14.57 1.60
N PRO A 84 -7.12 -15.89 1.36
CA PRO A 84 -8.40 -16.58 1.58
C PRO A 84 -8.93 -16.54 3.00
N SER A 85 -8.05 -16.42 4.01
CA SER A 85 -8.46 -16.35 5.42
C SER A 85 -9.21 -15.05 5.76
N ILE A 86 -8.99 -14.01 4.95
CA ILE A 86 -9.60 -12.68 5.09
C ILE A 86 -10.75 -12.51 4.10
N CYS A 87 -10.58 -13.01 2.87
CA CYS A 87 -11.58 -12.96 1.81
C CYS A 87 -11.83 -14.38 1.25
N PRO A 88 -12.74 -15.16 1.88
CA PRO A 88 -12.99 -16.55 1.49
C PRO A 88 -13.50 -16.73 0.06
N GLU A 89 -14.15 -15.71 -0.48
CA GLU A 89 -14.63 -15.66 -1.87
C GLU A 89 -13.51 -15.86 -2.90
N LEU A 90 -12.24 -15.62 -2.52
CA LEU A 90 -11.08 -15.87 -3.36
C LEU A 90 -10.82 -17.36 -3.63
N LEU A 91 -11.32 -18.26 -2.79
CA LEU A 91 -11.22 -19.71 -3.02
C LEU A 91 -12.09 -20.15 -4.20
N GLU A 92 -13.21 -19.48 -4.40
CA GLU A 92 -14.17 -19.79 -5.47
C GLU A 92 -13.85 -19.00 -6.75
N ALA A 93 -13.27 -17.81 -6.59
CA ALA A 93 -12.87 -16.93 -7.67
C ALA A 93 -11.49 -17.31 -8.26
N GLU A 94 -11.24 -18.58 -8.62
CA GLU A 94 -9.98 -18.98 -9.29
C GLU A 94 -9.69 -18.14 -10.55
N ARG A 95 -10.75 -17.58 -11.16
CA ARG A 95 -10.68 -16.59 -12.23
C ARG A 95 -11.85 -15.62 -12.07
N THR A 96 -11.58 -14.33 -11.88
CA THR A 96 -12.57 -13.34 -12.29
C THR A 96 -12.79 -13.54 -13.80
N PRO A 97 -14.02 -13.78 -14.29
CA PRO A 97 -14.26 -14.18 -15.69
C PRO A 97 -13.69 -13.24 -16.75
N GLU A 98 -13.36 -12.01 -16.37
CA GLU A 98 -12.92 -10.94 -17.25
C GLU A 98 -11.39 -10.84 -17.41
N TRP A 99 -10.59 -11.47 -16.54
CA TRP A 99 -9.13 -11.29 -16.56
C TRP A 99 -8.38 -12.50 -17.15
N GLN A 100 -7.52 -12.23 -18.14
CA GLN A 100 -6.81 -13.25 -18.94
C GLN A 100 -5.32 -13.42 -18.61
N GLY A 101 -4.82 -12.86 -17.50
CA GLY A 101 -3.41 -13.00 -17.12
C GLY A 101 -3.11 -14.24 -16.26
N VAL A 102 -1.87 -14.32 -15.77
CA VAL A 102 -1.41 -15.41 -14.89
C VAL A 102 -1.33 -14.92 -13.45
N LEU A 103 -2.00 -15.63 -12.54
CA LEU A 103 -1.89 -15.35 -11.10
C LEU A 103 -0.48 -15.69 -10.60
N ALA A 104 0.21 -14.66 -10.14
CA ALA A 104 1.48 -14.76 -9.42
C ALA A 104 1.22 -14.74 -7.91
N GLU A 105 2.19 -15.22 -7.15
CA GLU A 105 2.10 -15.33 -5.70
C GLU A 105 3.22 -14.52 -5.04
N VAL A 106 2.83 -13.62 -4.15
CA VAL A 106 3.70 -13.01 -3.15
C VAL A 106 3.73 -13.96 -1.95
N LEU A 107 4.92 -14.40 -1.54
CA LEU A 107 5.13 -15.40 -0.50
C LEU A 107 6.05 -14.81 0.57
N ASP A 108 5.77 -15.02 1.86
CA ASP A 108 6.66 -14.68 2.98
C ASP A 108 7.37 -13.31 2.83
N SER A 109 6.63 -12.32 2.37
CA SER A 109 7.19 -11.02 1.98
C SER A 109 6.80 -9.96 3.00
N GLY A 110 7.49 -8.83 2.98
CA GLY A 110 7.14 -7.76 3.89
C GLY A 110 7.99 -6.50 3.79
N PHE A 111 7.50 -5.49 4.50
CA PHE A 111 8.18 -4.24 4.74
C PHE A 111 8.43 -4.07 6.23
N ILE A 112 9.60 -3.55 6.58
CA ILE A 112 9.89 -3.11 7.95
C ILE A 112 10.12 -1.62 7.89
N LEU A 113 9.34 -0.88 8.68
CA LEU A 113 9.40 0.56 8.80
C LEU A 113 9.93 0.92 10.17
N THR A 114 11.13 1.51 10.21
CA THR A 114 11.72 2.04 11.44
C THR A 114 11.60 3.57 11.44
N PRO A 115 10.81 4.16 12.36
CA PRO A 115 10.67 5.61 12.45
C PRO A 115 12.01 6.31 12.69
N PRO A 116 12.15 7.58 12.27
CA PRO A 116 13.40 8.34 12.40
C PRO A 116 13.87 8.44 13.86
N GLU A 117 12.94 8.59 14.82
CA GLU A 117 13.24 8.70 16.24
C GLU A 117 13.90 7.44 16.81
N VAL A 118 13.43 6.27 16.37
CA VAL A 118 13.99 4.97 16.79
C VAL A 118 15.28 4.67 16.03
N GLY A 119 15.28 4.97 14.73
CA GLY A 119 16.39 4.66 13.83
C GLY A 119 17.60 5.58 13.97
N GLY A 120 17.48 6.68 14.73
CA GLY A 120 18.51 7.71 14.85
C GLY A 120 18.80 8.43 13.52
N THR A 121 17.79 8.58 12.66
CA THR A 121 17.93 9.13 11.31
C THR A 121 16.97 10.28 11.04
N SER A 122 17.23 11.08 10.00
CA SER A 122 16.34 12.17 9.58
C SER A 122 15.08 11.70 8.84
N GLY A 123 15.02 10.43 8.43
CA GLY A 123 13.88 9.83 7.76
C GLY A 123 13.61 8.40 8.23
N THR A 124 12.43 7.89 7.87
CA THR A 124 12.04 6.50 8.12
C THR A 124 12.95 5.54 7.34
N LYS A 125 13.55 4.56 8.02
CA LYS A 125 14.24 3.46 7.35
C LYS A 125 13.21 2.47 6.86
N VAL A 126 13.35 2.04 5.61
CA VAL A 126 12.48 1.05 4.97
C VAL A 126 13.35 -0.14 4.58
N GLN A 127 13.02 -1.31 5.11
CA GLN A 127 13.57 -2.58 4.63
C GLN A 127 12.49 -3.33 3.88
N VAL A 128 12.87 -3.98 2.79
CA VAL A 128 11.94 -4.68 1.90
C VAL A 128 12.44 -6.09 1.71
N LEU A 129 11.59 -7.07 1.99
CA LEU A 129 11.76 -8.46 1.62
C LEU A 129 10.64 -8.82 0.65
N LEU A 130 11.00 -9.21 -0.55
CA LEU A 130 10.04 -9.60 -1.59
C LEU A 130 10.46 -10.94 -2.16
N ASN A 131 9.60 -11.93 -1.98
CA ASN A 131 9.67 -13.23 -2.61
C ASN A 131 8.40 -13.41 -3.44
N LEU A 132 8.58 -13.45 -4.76
CA LEU A 132 7.52 -13.46 -5.75
C LEU A 132 7.70 -14.69 -6.63
N ASP A 133 6.67 -15.52 -6.71
CA ASP A 133 6.54 -16.57 -7.72
C ASP A 133 5.69 -16.04 -8.89
N PRO A 134 6.31 -15.59 -9.99
CA PRO A 134 5.59 -15.09 -11.15
C PRO A 134 5.02 -16.22 -12.02
N LYS A 135 5.10 -17.49 -11.61
CA LYS A 135 4.66 -18.67 -12.39
C LYS A 135 5.25 -18.68 -13.81
N MET A 136 6.53 -18.33 -13.92
CA MET A 136 7.31 -18.41 -15.16
C MET A 136 8.80 -18.51 -14.86
N ILE A 137 9.54 -19.00 -15.85
CA ILE A 137 10.99 -18.86 -15.88
C ILE A 137 11.30 -17.39 -16.17
N VAL A 138 11.84 -16.68 -15.18
CA VAL A 138 12.24 -15.28 -15.32
C VAL A 138 13.61 -15.24 -15.99
N PRO A 139 13.75 -14.68 -17.21
CA PRO A 139 15.05 -14.57 -17.83
C PRO A 139 15.90 -13.48 -17.16
N ASP A 140 17.22 -13.69 -17.11
CA ASP A 140 18.17 -12.77 -16.48
C ASP A 140 18.05 -11.32 -16.98
N TRP A 141 17.73 -11.14 -18.26
CA TRP A 141 17.56 -9.79 -18.81
C TRP A 141 16.37 -9.07 -18.18
N LEU A 142 15.28 -9.77 -17.87
CA LEU A 142 14.09 -9.18 -17.24
C LEU A 142 14.37 -8.84 -15.78
N VAL A 143 15.15 -9.67 -15.08
CA VAL A 143 15.63 -9.37 -13.71
C VAL A 143 16.46 -8.09 -13.73
N LYS A 144 17.46 -8.00 -14.62
CA LYS A 144 18.30 -6.80 -14.76
C LYS A 144 17.49 -5.57 -15.15
N TYR A 145 16.58 -5.73 -16.12
CA TYR A 145 15.69 -4.67 -16.57
C TYR A 145 14.82 -4.12 -15.43
N SER A 146 14.23 -5.02 -14.62
CA SER A 146 13.39 -4.66 -13.47
C SER A 146 14.21 -4.04 -12.33
N ALA A 147 15.38 -4.59 -12.03
CA ALA A 147 16.25 -4.08 -10.96
C ALA A 147 16.80 -2.68 -11.29
N MET A 148 17.31 -2.48 -12.52
CA MET A 148 17.91 -1.20 -12.92
C MET A 148 16.88 -0.09 -13.08
N ASN A 149 15.69 -0.40 -13.59
CA ASN A 149 14.71 0.62 -13.95
C ASN A 149 13.59 0.71 -12.91
N LEU A 150 12.97 -0.40 -12.51
CA LEU A 150 11.78 -0.35 -11.67
C LEU A 150 12.13 -0.05 -10.20
N CYS A 151 13.11 -0.76 -9.61
CA CYS A 151 13.44 -0.56 -8.19
C CYS A 151 13.93 0.86 -7.93
N LEU A 152 14.81 1.36 -8.80
CA LEU A 152 15.33 2.73 -8.71
C LEU A 152 14.20 3.76 -8.92
N LEU A 153 13.30 3.54 -9.87
CA LEU A 153 12.16 4.43 -10.07
C LEU A 153 11.15 4.38 -8.92
N ILE A 154 10.91 3.22 -8.29
CA ILE A 154 10.01 3.12 -7.12
C ILE A 154 10.58 4.00 -6.00
N PHE A 155 11.88 3.93 -5.74
CA PHE A 155 12.52 4.76 -4.72
C PHE A 155 12.47 6.26 -5.04
N LEU A 156 12.68 6.64 -6.30
CA LEU A 156 12.56 8.04 -6.73
C LEU A 156 11.13 8.56 -6.67
N GLN A 157 10.15 7.71 -7.00
CA GLN A 157 8.74 8.09 -7.03
C GLN A 157 8.08 8.09 -5.64
N TYR A 158 8.72 7.57 -4.57
CA TYR A 158 8.20 7.76 -3.22
C TYR A 158 8.00 9.23 -2.86
N ARG A 159 8.87 10.13 -3.35
CA ARG A 159 8.68 11.57 -3.18
C ARG A 159 7.41 12.07 -3.85
N ALA A 160 7.10 11.57 -5.05
CA ALA A 160 5.85 11.88 -5.73
C ALA A 160 4.64 11.27 -5.02
N ALA A 161 4.77 10.06 -4.47
CA ALA A 161 3.73 9.42 -3.67
C ALA A 161 3.43 10.21 -2.38
N VAL A 162 4.43 10.81 -1.74
CA VAL A 162 4.22 11.73 -0.61
C VAL A 162 3.46 12.99 -1.05
N GLN A 163 3.66 13.48 -2.27
CA GLN A 163 2.84 14.59 -2.78
C GLN A 163 1.37 14.17 -2.99
N LEU A 164 1.10 12.90 -3.33
CA LEU A 164 -0.28 12.41 -3.39
C LEU A 164 -0.98 12.46 -2.03
N ALA A 165 -0.24 12.25 -0.94
CA ALA A 165 -0.78 12.39 0.42
C ALA A 165 -1.24 13.83 0.75
N ARG A 166 -0.91 14.81 -0.12
CA ARG A 166 -1.34 16.21 -0.02
C ARG A 166 -2.50 16.56 -0.96
N THR A 167 -2.96 15.62 -1.78
CA THR A 167 -4.10 15.86 -2.68
C THR A 167 -5.43 15.88 -1.92
N GLN A 168 -6.40 16.62 -2.44
CA GLN A 168 -7.71 16.78 -1.79
C GLN A 168 -8.41 15.44 -1.55
N GLU A 169 -8.42 14.55 -2.53
CA GLU A 169 -9.03 13.22 -2.44
C GLU A 169 -8.42 12.39 -1.30
N PHE A 170 -7.09 12.45 -1.16
CA PHE A 170 -6.38 11.77 -0.09
C PHE A 170 -6.67 12.39 1.29
N LEU A 171 -6.69 13.72 1.37
CA LEU A 171 -7.01 14.45 2.59
C LEU A 171 -8.46 14.21 3.04
N GLU A 172 -9.40 14.04 2.11
CA GLU A 172 -10.78 13.67 2.40
C GLU A 172 -10.89 12.35 3.15
N ARG A 173 -10.10 11.33 2.76
CA ARG A 173 -10.05 10.04 3.44
C ARG A 173 -9.25 10.10 4.75
N SER A 174 -8.05 10.69 4.70
CA SER A 174 -7.09 10.68 5.82
C SER A 174 -7.46 11.62 6.99
N CYS A 175 -8.29 12.62 6.74
CA CYS A 175 -8.83 13.51 7.77
C CYS A 175 -10.22 13.11 8.25
N ASN A 176 -10.82 12.05 7.72
CA ASN A 176 -12.13 11.57 8.15
C ASN A 176 -12.02 10.84 9.51
N PRO A 177 -12.64 11.35 10.59
CA PRO A 177 -12.57 10.73 11.92
C PRO A 177 -13.20 9.34 11.97
N LYS A 178 -14.13 9.04 11.05
CA LYS A 178 -14.84 7.76 10.99
C LYS A 178 -14.10 6.71 10.18
N HIS A 179 -12.98 7.06 9.54
CA HIS A 179 -12.24 6.12 8.73
C HIS A 179 -11.47 5.14 9.64
N PRO A 180 -11.69 3.81 9.53
CA PRO A 180 -11.19 2.84 10.52
C PRO A 180 -9.66 2.79 10.58
N PHE A 181 -8.99 2.78 9.42
CA PHE A 181 -7.53 2.80 9.36
C PHE A 181 -6.93 4.09 9.94
N TYR A 182 -7.32 5.27 9.44
CA TYR A 182 -6.74 6.53 9.88
C TYR A 182 -7.04 6.88 11.35
N SER A 183 -8.23 6.55 11.85
CA SER A 183 -8.54 6.71 13.27
C SER A 183 -7.66 5.82 14.14
N HIS A 184 -7.46 4.55 13.74
CA HIS A 184 -6.55 3.62 14.42
C HIS A 184 -5.11 4.15 14.45
N ILE A 185 -4.55 4.52 13.29
CA ILE A 185 -3.18 5.01 13.19
C ILE A 185 -2.98 6.32 13.98
N ARG A 186 -3.94 7.25 13.95
CA ARG A 186 -3.86 8.49 14.74
C ARG A 186 -3.80 8.24 16.23
N LYS A 187 -4.61 7.29 16.74
CA LYS A 187 -4.55 6.89 18.15
C LYS A 187 -3.17 6.34 18.50
N ARG A 188 -2.63 5.45 17.67
CA ARG A 188 -1.29 4.87 17.88
C ARG A 188 -0.17 5.91 17.81
N MET A 189 -0.24 6.87 16.90
CA MET A 189 0.69 7.99 16.85
C MET A 189 0.63 8.84 18.13
N ALA A 190 -0.57 9.12 18.66
CA ALA A 190 -0.72 9.85 19.92
C ALA A 190 -0.03 9.13 21.09
N ASP A 191 -0.12 7.80 21.13
CA ASP A 191 0.42 6.99 22.23
C ASP A 191 1.95 6.82 22.13
N SER A 192 2.49 6.59 20.92
CA SER A 192 3.87 6.11 20.75
C SER A 192 4.77 7.05 19.93
N LEU A 193 4.20 7.96 19.14
CA LEU A 193 4.93 8.84 18.22
C LEU A 193 4.32 10.26 18.18
N PRO A 194 4.27 10.99 19.31
CA PRO A 194 3.58 12.28 19.39
C PRO A 194 4.14 13.33 18.42
N SER A 195 5.46 13.33 18.17
CA SER A 195 6.12 14.18 17.18
C SER A 195 5.58 13.99 15.76
N GLN A 196 5.22 12.75 15.40
CA GLN A 196 4.67 12.41 14.08
C GLN A 196 3.20 12.82 13.99
N LEU A 197 2.45 12.77 15.09
CA LEU A 197 1.07 13.23 15.14
C LEU A 197 0.97 14.73 14.88
N GLU A 198 1.88 15.54 15.42
CA GLU A 198 1.93 16.99 15.18
C GLU A 198 2.12 17.34 13.71
N GLN A 199 2.79 16.47 12.94
CA GLN A 199 3.03 16.65 11.50
C GLN A 199 1.87 16.13 10.64
N ALA A 200 0.95 15.35 11.22
CA ALA A 200 -0.16 14.77 10.49
C ALA A 200 -1.23 15.84 10.15
N PRO A 201 -1.93 15.72 9.00
CA PRO A 201 -3.03 16.62 8.66
C PRO A 201 -4.10 16.68 9.76
N ALA A 202 -4.69 17.85 10.02
CA ALA A 202 -5.72 18.00 11.04
C ALA A 202 -6.99 17.18 10.71
N VAL A 203 -7.61 16.61 11.73
CA VAL A 203 -8.89 15.89 11.60
C VAL A 203 -10.00 16.88 11.26
N ARG A 204 -10.90 16.52 10.33
CA ARG A 204 -12.05 17.38 10.02
C ARG A 204 -13.05 17.37 11.18
N PRO A 205 -13.61 18.53 11.56
CA PRO A 205 -14.65 18.58 12.58
C PRO A 205 -15.87 17.77 12.14
N GLU A 206 -16.42 16.96 13.05
CA GLU A 206 -17.66 16.24 12.79
C GLU A 206 -18.79 17.24 12.53
N GLY A 207 -19.32 17.26 11.30
CA GLY A 207 -20.38 18.19 10.89
C GLY A 207 -20.07 19.04 9.66
N SER A 208 -18.85 19.00 9.13
CA SER A 208 -18.53 19.62 7.83
C SER A 208 -19.00 18.74 6.65
N SER A 209 -20.27 18.36 6.64
CA SER A 209 -20.91 17.83 5.44
C SER A 209 -21.06 18.96 4.43
N SER A 210 -20.60 18.70 3.21
CA SER A 210 -20.60 19.55 2.03
C SER A 210 -21.99 20.12 1.69
N GLN A 211 -22.38 21.22 2.32
CA GLN A 211 -23.41 22.13 1.79
C GLN A 211 -22.78 23.02 0.70
N GLN A 212 -22.60 22.47 -0.50
CA GLN A 212 -22.42 23.29 -1.71
C GLN A 212 -23.00 22.56 -2.92
N ARG A 213 -24.34 22.42 -2.98
CA ARG A 213 -25.10 22.31 -4.23
C ARG A 213 -26.54 22.79 -4.00
N SER A 214 -26.75 24.10 -4.12
CA SER A 214 -27.99 24.69 -4.71
C SER A 214 -27.96 26.22 -4.56
N SER A 215 -27.35 26.93 -5.52
CA SER A 215 -27.74 28.32 -5.80
C SER A 215 -27.29 28.75 -7.20
N SER A 216 -28.10 28.36 -8.19
CA SER A 216 -28.33 29.08 -9.45
C SER A 216 -29.68 28.52 -9.96
N SER A 217 -30.75 29.27 -10.18
CA SER A 217 -30.86 30.61 -10.77
C SER A 217 -32.17 31.29 -10.31
N PRO A 218 -32.33 32.59 -10.58
CA PRO A 218 -33.21 32.98 -11.69
C PRO A 218 -32.45 33.56 -12.88
#